data_AF-A0AAW5E5N1-F1
#
_entry.id   AF-A0AAW5E5N1-F1
#
_cell.length_a   1.000
_cell.length_b   1.000
_cell.length_c   1.000
_cell.angle_alpha   90.00
_cell.angle_beta   90.00
_cell.angle_gamma   90.00
#
_symmetry.space_group_name_H-M   'P 1'
#
loop_
_entity.id
_entity.type
_entity.pdbx_description
1 polymer ?
#
loop_
_entity_poly.entity_id
_entity_poly.type
_entity_poly.pdbx_seq_one_letter_code
_entity_poly.pdbx_strand_id
1 'polypeptide(L)'
;MKDKKLIEDLERAEINLLVELRMRNGFDENEYEKLIKALTGCADEWENRPSIPGEIVHTLIGLYDELYNFSLIYGNEESVRIKNAADYTKKLIQRCMKEKGEVEPEKAKVIDGLIEKINENGNFFQKLQNGNGMDEQQFERIYHEISDIIDEIYSWEEVPKVLVNIFIELRELDLFVGQYKYEFKQHQEANKIYDAYERIFSLIVG
;
A
#
# COMPACT_ATOMS: atom_id res chain seq x y z
N MET A 1 -7.58 11.46 21.09
CA MET A 1 -6.67 12.65 21.17
C MET A 1 -5.26 12.34 20.69
N LYS A 2 -4.64 11.21 21.09
CA LYS A 2 -3.28 10.85 20.62
C LYS A 2 -3.27 10.49 19.13
N ASP A 3 -4.19 9.64 18.68
CA ASP A 3 -4.25 9.21 17.26
C ASP A 3 -4.49 10.39 16.31
N LYS A 4 -5.48 11.24 16.59
CA LYS A 4 -5.75 12.45 15.80
C LYS A 4 -4.49 13.30 15.55
N LYS A 5 -3.67 13.52 16.59
CA LYS A 5 -2.43 14.29 16.43
C LYS A 5 -1.39 13.53 15.59
N LEU A 6 -1.24 12.21 15.79
CA LEU A 6 -0.32 11.38 15.01
C LEU A 6 -0.70 11.38 13.53
N ILE A 7 -1.99 11.29 13.22
CA ILE A 7 -2.56 11.36 11.88
C ILE A 7 -2.26 12.72 11.25
N GLU A 8 -2.63 13.82 11.91
CA GLU A 8 -2.37 15.19 11.43
C GLU A 8 -0.88 15.47 11.18
N ASP A 9 0.00 14.98 12.07
CA ASP A 9 1.45 15.14 11.93
C ASP A 9 1.99 14.32 10.75
N LEU A 10 1.47 13.11 10.51
CA LEU A 10 1.87 12.23 9.42
C LEU A 10 1.40 12.75 8.05
N GLU A 11 0.11 13.07 7.91
CA GLU A 11 -0.47 13.61 6.66
C GLU A 11 0.22 14.90 6.25
N ARG A 12 0.50 15.79 7.20
CA ARG A 12 1.21 17.04 6.88
C ARG A 12 2.63 16.79 6.37
N ALA A 13 3.35 15.88 7.01
CA ALA A 13 4.71 15.57 6.61
C ALA A 13 4.76 14.86 5.25
N GLU A 14 3.80 13.98 4.99
CA GLU A 14 3.61 13.29 3.72
C GLU A 14 3.31 14.29 2.59
N ILE A 15 2.31 15.15 2.75
CA ILE A 15 1.99 16.20 1.77
C ILE A 15 3.21 17.06 1.45
N ASN A 16 3.93 17.55 2.47
CA ASN A 16 5.08 18.42 2.25
C ASN A 16 6.17 17.74 1.40
N LEU A 17 6.54 16.50 1.75
CA LEU A 17 7.56 15.76 1.01
C LEU A 17 7.11 15.48 -0.43
N LEU A 18 5.86 15.02 -0.62
CA LEU A 18 5.35 14.66 -1.93
C LEU A 18 5.17 15.89 -2.83
N VAL A 19 4.84 17.06 -2.28
CA VAL A 19 4.79 18.32 -3.04
C VAL A 19 6.16 18.65 -3.64
N GLU A 20 7.24 18.58 -2.86
CA GLU A 20 8.60 18.84 -3.37
C GLU A 20 8.96 17.88 -4.52
N LEU A 21 8.63 16.59 -4.34
CA LEU A 21 8.86 15.57 -5.36
C LEU A 21 8.05 15.81 -6.64
N ARG A 22 6.76 16.17 -6.52
CA ARG A 22 5.87 16.48 -7.66
C ARG A 22 6.31 17.74 -8.40
N MET A 23 6.79 18.74 -7.68
CA MET A 23 7.27 20.00 -8.25
C MET A 23 8.65 19.89 -8.90
N ARG A 24 9.29 18.71 -8.84
CA ARG A 24 10.65 18.46 -9.35
C ARG A 24 11.72 19.29 -8.64
N ASN A 25 11.49 19.63 -7.36
CA ASN A 25 12.46 20.34 -6.53
C ASN A 25 13.55 19.41 -5.98
N GLY A 26 13.39 18.10 -6.17
CA GLY A 26 14.29 17.09 -5.65
C GLY A 26 13.85 16.51 -4.31
N PHE A 27 14.68 15.63 -3.76
CA PHE A 27 14.41 14.95 -2.49
C PHE A 27 14.87 15.82 -1.30
N ASP A 28 13.88 16.41 -0.61
CA ASP A 28 14.10 17.20 0.62
C ASP A 28 14.27 16.27 1.84
N GLU A 29 15.51 16.15 2.30
CA GLU A 29 15.87 15.34 3.47
C GLU A 29 15.19 15.85 4.76
N ASN A 30 14.96 17.16 4.91
CA ASN A 30 14.34 17.70 6.12
C ASN A 30 12.85 17.36 6.18
N GLU A 31 12.14 17.41 5.05
CA GLU A 31 10.74 16.96 5.00
C GLU A 31 10.65 15.44 5.18
N TYR A 32 11.60 14.68 4.63
CA TYR A 32 11.67 13.25 4.85
C TYR A 32 11.94 12.88 6.31
N GLU A 33 12.85 13.58 7.01
CA GLU A 33 13.09 13.37 8.44
C GLU A 33 11.82 13.60 9.28
N LYS A 34 11.01 14.61 8.93
CA LYS A 34 9.72 14.86 9.59
C LYS A 34 8.73 13.72 9.34
N LEU A 35 8.66 13.23 8.10
CA LEU A 35 7.83 12.07 7.74
C LEU A 35 8.21 10.85 8.58
N ILE A 36 9.50 10.53 8.63
CA ILE A 36 10.01 9.39 9.39
C ILE A 36 9.71 9.53 10.88
N LYS A 37 9.87 10.73 11.44
CA LYS A 37 9.55 10.97 12.85
C LYS A 37 8.06 10.76 13.13
N ALA A 38 7.17 11.28 12.28
CA ALA A 38 5.74 11.10 12.41
C ALA A 38 5.33 9.62 12.30
N LEU A 39 5.82 8.94 11.25
CA LEU A 39 5.54 7.54 11.00
C LEU A 39 6.11 6.61 12.08
N THR A 40 7.25 6.96 12.67
CA THR A 40 7.79 6.24 13.84
C THR A 40 6.84 6.37 15.04
N GLY A 41 6.30 7.57 15.28
CA GLY A 41 5.30 7.79 16.33
C GLY A 41 4.02 6.97 16.11
N CYS A 42 3.55 6.89 14.86
CA CYS A 42 2.46 6.00 14.46
C CYS A 42 2.80 4.53 14.71
N ALA A 43 3.99 4.08 14.31
CA ALA A 43 4.43 2.70 14.51
C ALA A 43 4.52 2.33 15.99
N ASP A 44 5.10 3.20 16.83
CA ASP A 44 5.20 3.00 18.26
C ASP A 44 3.82 2.84 18.92
N GLU A 45 2.82 3.59 18.43
CA GLU A 45 1.46 3.56 18.98
C GLU A 45 0.63 2.39 18.47
N TRP A 46 0.75 2.07 17.19
CA TRP A 46 -0.14 1.13 16.51
C TRP A 46 0.44 -0.28 16.41
N GLU A 47 1.75 -0.49 16.58
CA GLU A 47 2.41 -1.80 16.40
C GLU A 47 1.67 -2.96 17.07
N ASN A 48 1.18 -2.76 18.30
CA ASN A 48 0.53 -3.81 19.12
C ASN A 48 -1.02 -3.77 19.08
N ARG A 49 -1.63 -2.92 18.25
CA ARG A 49 -3.09 -2.88 18.06
C ARG A 49 -3.53 -3.88 16.98
N PRO A 50 -4.75 -4.45 17.02
CA PRO A 50 -5.26 -5.30 15.93
C PRO A 50 -5.72 -4.50 14.70
N SER A 51 -6.07 -3.23 14.91
CA SER A 51 -6.58 -2.31 13.89
C SER A 51 -5.75 -1.03 13.84
N ILE A 52 -5.99 -0.23 12.80
CA ILE A 52 -5.50 1.15 12.69
C ILE A 52 -6.67 2.11 12.45
N PRO A 53 -6.51 3.40 12.75
CA PRO A 53 -7.51 4.40 12.42
C PRO A 53 -7.84 4.39 10.92
N GLY A 54 -9.12 4.40 10.56
CA GLY A 54 -9.57 4.37 9.16
C GLY A 54 -9.08 5.58 8.37
N GLU A 55 -9.05 6.75 9.02
CA GLU A 55 -8.64 8.03 8.42
C GLU A 55 -7.23 8.00 7.78
N ILE A 56 -6.30 7.20 8.32
CA ILE A 56 -4.91 7.15 7.84
C ILE A 56 -4.63 6.01 6.84
N VAL A 57 -5.62 5.16 6.57
CA VAL A 57 -5.43 3.97 5.72
C VAL A 57 -4.90 4.37 4.36
N HIS A 58 -5.52 5.35 3.70
CA HIS A 58 -5.11 5.84 2.37
C HIS A 58 -3.66 6.32 2.33
N THR A 59 -3.23 7.09 3.32
CA THR A 59 -1.84 7.55 3.43
C THR A 59 -0.87 6.37 3.56
N LEU A 60 -1.19 5.39 4.41
CA LEU A 60 -0.28 4.24 4.62
C LEU A 60 -0.20 3.32 3.41
N ILE A 61 -1.30 3.11 2.69
CA ILE A 61 -1.31 2.23 1.51
C ILE A 61 -0.58 2.85 0.30
N GLY A 62 -0.54 4.18 0.20
CA GLY A 62 0.00 4.91 -0.95
C GLY A 62 1.44 5.39 -0.80
N LEU A 63 1.91 5.57 0.44
CA LEU A 63 3.18 6.26 0.69
C LEU A 63 4.40 5.53 0.12
N TYR A 64 4.43 4.20 0.21
CA TYR A 64 5.57 3.43 -0.31
C TYR A 64 5.63 3.43 -1.84
N ASP A 65 4.53 3.09 -2.51
CA ASP A 65 4.50 3.01 -3.97
C ASP A 65 4.67 4.40 -4.60
N GLU A 66 4.13 5.47 -4.00
CA GLU A 66 4.37 6.83 -4.49
C GLU A 66 5.86 7.21 -4.44
N LEU A 67 6.53 7.00 -3.30
CA LEU A 67 7.97 7.27 -3.18
C LEU A 67 8.78 6.40 -4.15
N TYR A 68 8.46 5.11 -4.25
CA TYR A 68 9.12 4.22 -5.19
C TYR A 68 8.95 4.72 -6.63
N ASN A 69 7.75 5.15 -7.02
CA ASN A 69 7.48 5.65 -8.35
C ASN A 69 8.17 6.99 -8.64
N PHE A 70 8.28 7.89 -7.65
CA PHE A 70 9.16 9.05 -7.80
C PHE A 70 10.60 8.65 -8.06
N SER A 71 11.12 7.61 -7.41
CA SER A 71 12.49 7.15 -7.66
C SER A 71 12.74 6.75 -9.12
N LEU A 72 11.70 6.33 -9.85
CA LEU A 72 11.80 5.97 -11.27
C LEU A 72 11.80 7.20 -12.21
N ILE A 73 11.31 8.34 -11.74
CA ILE A 73 11.22 9.60 -12.50
C ILE A 73 12.52 10.40 -12.39
N TYR A 74 13.14 10.39 -11.21
CA TYR A 74 14.42 11.05 -10.98
C TYR A 74 15.59 10.22 -11.52
N GLY A 75 16.69 10.87 -11.87
CA GLY A 75 17.89 10.22 -12.39
C GLY A 75 18.99 10.04 -11.34
N ASN A 76 19.96 9.18 -11.65
CA ASN A 76 21.26 9.09 -10.96
C ASN A 76 21.15 8.89 -9.43
N GLU A 77 21.93 9.64 -8.65
CA GLU A 77 22.02 9.53 -7.19
C GLU A 77 20.71 9.88 -6.48
N GLU A 78 19.89 10.75 -7.08
CA GLU A 78 18.62 11.15 -6.50
C GLU A 78 17.58 10.03 -6.56
N SER A 79 17.54 9.29 -7.67
CA SER A 79 16.77 8.04 -7.77
C SER A 79 17.14 7.07 -6.65
N VAL A 80 18.44 6.87 -6.40
CA VAL A 80 18.91 5.96 -5.35
C VAL A 80 18.51 6.45 -3.95
N ARG A 81 18.59 7.76 -3.69
CA ARG A 81 18.16 8.35 -2.40
C ARG A 81 16.67 8.14 -2.15
N ILE A 82 15.83 8.48 -3.13
CA ILE A 82 14.37 8.31 -3.03
C ILE A 82 14.01 6.83 -2.86
N LYS A 83 14.67 5.93 -3.60
CA LYS A 83 14.44 4.49 -3.47
C LYS A 83 14.78 3.97 -2.07
N ASN A 84 15.94 4.36 -1.53
CA ASN A 84 16.32 4.01 -0.16
C ASN A 84 15.32 4.55 0.88
N ALA A 85 14.80 5.76 0.63
CA ALA A 85 13.77 6.36 1.47
C ALA A 85 12.44 5.59 1.40
N ALA A 86 12.00 5.18 0.22
CA ALA A 86 10.83 4.33 0.03
C ALA A 86 11.00 2.99 0.79
N ASP A 87 12.14 2.32 0.63
CA ASP A 87 12.42 1.03 1.29
C ASP A 87 12.45 1.15 2.82
N TYR A 88 12.97 2.25 3.37
CA TYR A 88 12.95 2.50 4.81
C TYR A 88 11.54 2.82 5.32
N THR A 89 10.79 3.63 4.58
CA THR A 89 9.39 3.97 4.87
C THR A 89 8.52 2.72 4.91
N LYS A 90 8.70 1.81 3.94
CA LYS A 90 8.02 0.50 3.92
C LYS A 90 8.23 -0.29 5.21
N LYS A 91 9.46 -0.32 5.75
CA LYS A 91 9.76 -1.03 7.00
C LYS A 91 8.98 -0.45 8.19
N LEU A 92 8.78 0.86 8.24
CA LEU A 92 7.99 1.49 9.29
C LEU A 92 6.49 1.23 9.12
N ILE A 93 5.96 1.25 7.89
CA ILE A 93 4.58 0.84 7.61
C ILE A 93 4.36 -0.62 8.03
N GLN A 94 5.28 -1.52 7.67
CA GLN A 94 5.23 -2.92 8.10
C GLN A 94 5.27 -3.08 9.62
N ARG A 95 6.02 -2.22 10.32
CA ARG A 95 6.02 -2.20 11.79
C ARG A 95 4.66 -1.78 12.35
N CYS A 96 4.00 -0.79 11.74
CA CYS A 96 2.61 -0.45 12.10
C CYS A 96 1.70 -1.69 11.92
N MET A 97 1.93 -2.50 10.90
CA MET A 97 1.08 -3.66 10.54
C MET A 97 1.45 -4.99 11.23
N LYS A 98 2.39 -4.98 12.19
CA LYS A 98 3.00 -6.20 12.74
C LYS A 98 2.01 -7.12 13.48
N GLU A 99 1.27 -6.59 14.44
CA GLU A 99 0.26 -7.38 15.17
C GLU A 99 -1.00 -7.51 14.33
N LYS A 100 -1.38 -8.74 13.95
CA LYS A 100 -2.60 -8.96 13.13
C LYS A 100 -3.85 -9.12 13.98
N GLY A 101 -3.70 -9.51 15.26
CA GLY A 101 -4.78 -9.61 16.24
C GLY A 101 -6.01 -10.43 15.79
N GLU A 102 -7.05 -10.42 16.63
CA GLU A 102 -8.36 -10.94 16.24
C GLU A 102 -9.17 -9.83 15.56
N VAL A 103 -9.82 -10.17 14.45
CA VAL A 103 -10.74 -9.28 13.74
C VAL A 103 -12.12 -9.41 14.38
N GLU A 104 -12.78 -8.28 14.63
CA GLU A 104 -14.16 -8.26 15.12
C GLU A 104 -15.08 -9.10 14.22
N PRO A 105 -15.96 -9.97 14.77
CA PRO A 105 -16.74 -10.92 13.97
C PRO A 105 -17.59 -10.29 12.86
N GLU A 106 -18.05 -9.05 13.04
CA GLU A 106 -18.82 -8.32 12.03
C GLU A 106 -17.94 -7.91 10.85
N LYS A 107 -16.76 -7.33 11.13
CA LYS A 107 -15.76 -6.97 10.10
C LYS A 107 -15.17 -8.20 9.42
N ALA A 108 -14.97 -9.29 10.17
CA ALA A 108 -14.49 -10.56 9.62
C ALA A 108 -15.41 -11.07 8.51
N LYS A 109 -16.73 -11.10 8.75
CA LYS A 109 -17.72 -11.52 7.74
C LYS A 109 -17.65 -10.73 6.44
N VAL A 110 -17.33 -9.43 6.53
CA VAL A 110 -17.21 -8.55 5.37
C VAL A 110 -15.95 -8.88 4.56
N ILE A 111 -14.84 -9.19 5.22
CA ILE A 111 -13.55 -9.41 4.53
C ILE A 111 -13.26 -10.89 4.22
N ASP A 112 -13.99 -11.84 4.81
CA ASP A 112 -13.75 -13.28 4.64
C ASP A 112 -13.86 -13.69 3.16
N GLY A 113 -14.85 -13.15 2.44
CA GLY A 113 -15.04 -13.42 1.02
C GLY A 113 -13.90 -12.90 0.14
N LEU A 114 -13.24 -11.81 0.54
CA LEU A 114 -12.04 -11.29 -0.12
C LEU A 114 -10.83 -12.18 0.16
N ILE A 115 -10.62 -12.56 1.42
CA ILE A 115 -9.53 -13.45 1.84
C ILE A 115 -9.64 -14.80 1.16
N GLU A 116 -10.85 -15.35 1.02
CA GLU A 116 -11.10 -16.59 0.30
C GLU A 116 -10.64 -16.48 -1.16
N LYS A 117 -11.12 -15.46 -1.88
CA LYS A 117 -10.77 -15.22 -3.30
C LYS A 117 -9.28 -15.00 -3.53
N ILE A 118 -8.59 -14.33 -2.59
CA ILE A 118 -7.13 -14.17 -2.62
C ILE A 118 -6.40 -15.52 -2.49
N ASN A 119 -6.93 -16.46 -1.73
CA ASN A 119 -6.29 -17.75 -1.46
C ASN A 119 -6.73 -18.89 -2.40
N GLU A 120 -7.76 -18.68 -3.22
CA GLU A 120 -8.27 -19.65 -4.20
C GLU A 120 -7.20 -20.16 -5.18
N ASN A 121 -7.12 -21.48 -5.36
CA ASN A 121 -6.16 -22.12 -6.26
C ASN A 121 -4.69 -21.70 -5.99
N GLY A 122 -4.37 -21.42 -4.72
CA GLY A 122 -3.11 -20.82 -4.28
C GLY A 122 -3.21 -19.31 -4.12
N ASN A 123 -2.34 -18.72 -3.31
CA ASN A 123 -2.41 -17.29 -3.01
C ASN A 123 -2.05 -16.43 -4.23
N PHE A 124 -2.93 -15.47 -4.58
CA PHE A 124 -2.79 -14.58 -5.74
C PHE A 124 -1.43 -13.86 -5.77
N PHE A 125 -1.02 -13.24 -4.66
CA PHE A 125 0.25 -12.50 -4.57
C PHE A 125 1.46 -13.45 -4.65
N GLN A 126 1.38 -14.64 -4.04
CA GLN A 126 2.45 -15.63 -4.16
C GLN A 126 2.66 -16.10 -5.61
N LYS A 127 1.60 -16.23 -6.40
CA LYS A 127 1.72 -16.57 -7.83
C LYS A 127 2.49 -15.49 -8.59
N LEU A 128 2.14 -14.22 -8.35
CA LEU A 128 2.82 -13.07 -8.96
C LEU A 128 4.30 -13.04 -8.58
N GLN A 129 4.62 -13.18 -7.29
CA GLN A 129 6.00 -13.18 -6.77
C GLN A 129 6.87 -14.28 -7.38
N ASN A 130 6.28 -15.44 -7.70
CA ASN A 130 7.00 -16.58 -8.27
C ASN A 130 7.18 -16.49 -9.80
N GLY A 131 6.70 -15.42 -10.45
CA GLY A 131 6.84 -15.26 -11.90
C GLY A 131 5.85 -16.09 -12.73
N ASN A 132 4.76 -16.58 -12.11
CA ASN A 132 3.78 -17.46 -12.77
C ASN A 132 2.73 -16.71 -13.62
N GLY A 133 2.85 -15.38 -13.72
CA GLY A 133 1.85 -14.54 -14.38
C GLY A 133 0.66 -14.22 -13.48
N MET A 134 -0.22 -13.34 -13.97
CA MET A 134 -1.43 -12.95 -13.25
C MET A 134 -2.60 -13.85 -13.63
N ASP A 135 -3.26 -14.44 -12.64
CA ASP A 135 -4.53 -15.13 -12.85
C ASP A 135 -5.66 -14.09 -12.99
N GLU A 136 -5.98 -13.71 -14.23
CA GLU A 136 -6.98 -12.69 -14.54
C GLU A 136 -8.37 -13.04 -13.97
N GLN A 137 -8.77 -14.32 -14.00
CA GLN A 137 -10.07 -14.72 -13.48
C GLN A 137 -10.13 -14.57 -11.96
N GLN A 138 -9.05 -14.94 -11.27
CA GLN A 138 -8.92 -14.71 -9.83
C GLN A 138 -8.92 -13.22 -9.51
N PHE A 139 -8.18 -12.41 -10.27
CA PHE A 139 -8.17 -10.95 -10.13
C PHE A 139 -9.57 -10.36 -10.29
N GLU A 140 -10.34 -10.76 -11.31
CA GLU A 140 -11.70 -10.26 -11.49
C GLU A 140 -12.58 -10.53 -10.27
N ARG A 141 -12.49 -11.73 -9.69
CA ARG A 141 -13.27 -12.06 -8.47
C ARG A 141 -12.84 -11.20 -7.29
N ILE A 142 -11.53 -11.02 -7.09
CA ILE A 142 -10.97 -10.15 -6.04
C ILE A 142 -11.47 -8.70 -6.25
N TYR A 143 -11.40 -8.19 -7.46
CA TYR A 143 -11.82 -6.83 -7.81
C TYR A 143 -13.30 -6.59 -7.52
N HIS A 144 -14.18 -7.51 -7.95
CA HIS A 144 -15.62 -7.40 -7.70
C HIS A 144 -15.93 -7.44 -6.21
N GLU A 145 -15.27 -8.33 -5.46
CA GLU A 145 -15.46 -8.38 -4.01
C GLU A 145 -15.07 -7.07 -3.34
N ILE A 146 -13.90 -6.50 -3.68
CA ILE A 146 -13.48 -5.19 -3.15
C ILE A 146 -14.54 -4.14 -3.50
N SER A 147 -14.99 -4.11 -4.75
CA SER A 147 -15.99 -3.15 -5.21
C SER A 147 -17.30 -3.25 -4.44
N ASP A 148 -17.68 -4.44 -3.99
CA ASP A 148 -18.91 -4.67 -3.23
C ASP A 148 -18.79 -4.24 -1.76
N ILE A 149 -17.58 -4.29 -1.18
CA ILE A 149 -17.36 -4.04 0.26
C ILE A 149 -16.67 -2.70 0.58
N ILE A 150 -16.15 -1.98 -0.42
CA ILE A 150 -15.28 -0.82 -0.19
C ILE A 150 -15.97 0.33 0.54
N ASP A 151 -17.22 0.62 0.21
CA ASP A 151 -18.01 1.68 0.87
C ASP A 151 -18.24 1.37 2.36
N GLU A 152 -18.47 0.09 2.69
CA GLU A 152 -18.60 -0.35 4.07
C GLU A 152 -17.28 -0.21 4.82
N ILE A 153 -16.16 -0.60 4.22
CA ILE A 153 -14.82 -0.46 4.81
C ILE A 153 -14.49 1.01 5.09
N TYR A 154 -14.83 1.93 4.18
CA TYR A 154 -14.60 3.37 4.39
C TYR A 154 -15.49 4.00 5.46
N SER A 155 -16.55 3.32 5.87
CA SER A 155 -17.35 3.76 7.01
C SER A 155 -16.73 3.37 8.37
N TRP A 156 -15.71 2.51 8.40
CA TRP A 156 -15.13 2.04 9.65
C TRP A 156 -14.16 3.04 10.27
N GLU A 157 -14.39 3.36 11.55
CA GLU A 157 -13.45 4.19 12.34
C GLU A 157 -12.09 3.51 12.52
N GLU A 158 -12.07 2.19 12.60
CA GLU A 158 -10.88 1.36 12.82
C GLU A 158 -10.87 0.20 11.83
N VAL A 159 -9.82 0.11 11.02
CA VAL A 159 -9.68 -0.87 9.95
C VAL A 159 -8.73 -2.00 10.40
N PRO A 160 -9.13 -3.28 10.27
CA PRO A 160 -8.27 -4.40 10.62
C PRO A 160 -6.97 -4.41 9.80
N LYS A 161 -5.83 -4.62 10.45
CA LYS A 161 -4.53 -4.61 9.77
C LYS A 161 -4.37 -5.68 8.69
N VAL A 162 -5.10 -6.78 8.80
CA VAL A 162 -5.13 -7.80 7.74
C VAL A 162 -5.62 -7.21 6.41
N LEU A 163 -6.64 -6.34 6.46
CA LEU A 163 -7.21 -5.70 5.28
C LEU A 163 -6.30 -4.60 4.74
N VAL A 164 -5.67 -3.83 5.62
CA VAL A 164 -4.69 -2.80 5.23
C VAL A 164 -3.49 -3.43 4.52
N ASN A 165 -2.99 -4.57 5.01
CA ASN A 165 -1.93 -5.32 4.33
C ASN A 165 -2.36 -5.77 2.93
N ILE A 166 -3.60 -6.26 2.77
CA ILE A 166 -4.14 -6.64 1.45
C ILE A 166 -4.16 -5.41 0.51
N PHE A 167 -4.62 -4.26 0.99
CA PHE A 167 -4.61 -3.03 0.18
C PHE A 167 -3.20 -2.57 -0.20
N ILE A 168 -2.22 -2.68 0.71
CA ILE A 168 -0.80 -2.44 0.37
C ILE A 168 -0.35 -3.40 -0.73
N GLU A 169 -0.60 -4.71 -0.59
CA GLU A 169 -0.19 -5.71 -1.59
C GLU A 169 -0.84 -5.46 -2.97
N LEU A 170 -2.10 -5.00 -2.99
CA LEU A 170 -2.80 -4.62 -4.22
C LEU A 170 -2.24 -3.33 -4.84
N ARG A 171 -1.88 -2.33 -4.03
CA ARG A 171 -1.21 -1.11 -4.50
C ARG A 171 0.18 -1.40 -5.06
N GLU A 172 0.88 -2.37 -4.49
CA GLU A 172 2.21 -2.80 -4.93
C GLU A 172 2.20 -3.63 -6.23
N LEU A 173 1.03 -3.86 -6.86
CA LEU A 173 0.95 -4.52 -8.18
C LEU A 173 1.83 -3.84 -9.24
N ASP A 174 1.92 -2.51 -9.21
CA ASP A 174 2.76 -1.73 -10.13
C ASP A 174 4.24 -2.12 -10.06
N LEU A 175 4.73 -2.54 -8.89
CA LEU A 175 6.11 -2.98 -8.71
C LEU A 175 6.41 -4.26 -9.50
N PHE A 176 5.41 -5.13 -9.65
CA PHE A 176 5.54 -6.35 -10.46
C PHE A 176 5.56 -6.04 -11.96
N VAL A 177 5.03 -4.90 -12.43
CA VAL A 177 5.08 -4.51 -13.85
C VAL A 177 6.54 -4.43 -14.31
N GLY A 178 7.39 -3.76 -13.54
CA GLY A 178 8.82 -3.67 -13.80
C GLY A 178 9.49 -5.05 -13.81
N GLN A 179 9.20 -5.87 -12.80
CA GLN A 179 9.77 -7.21 -12.67
C GLN A 179 9.42 -8.11 -13.87
N TYR A 180 8.14 -8.18 -14.24
CA TYR A 180 7.69 -9.00 -15.37
C TYR A 180 8.23 -8.48 -16.70
N LYS A 181 8.30 -7.16 -16.88
CA LYS A 181 8.79 -6.55 -18.12
C LYS A 181 10.30 -6.76 -18.32
N TYR A 182 11.10 -6.56 -17.27
CA TYR A 182 12.56 -6.49 -17.39
C TYR A 182 13.28 -7.74 -16.92
N GLU A 183 12.84 -8.38 -15.82
CA GLU A 183 13.49 -9.57 -15.27
C GLU A 183 12.97 -10.84 -15.93
N PHE A 184 11.64 -11.04 -15.93
CA PHE A 184 11.03 -12.24 -16.52
C PHE A 184 10.84 -12.14 -18.04
N LYS A 185 10.96 -10.93 -18.62
CA LYS A 185 10.79 -10.64 -20.05
C LYS A 185 9.39 -11.05 -20.59
N GLN A 186 8.37 -10.97 -19.75
CA GLN A 186 6.98 -11.30 -20.05
C GLN A 186 6.16 -10.02 -20.25
N HIS A 187 6.35 -9.35 -21.38
CA HIS A 187 5.72 -8.06 -21.66
C HIS A 187 4.18 -8.08 -21.64
N GLN A 188 3.56 -9.16 -22.11
CA GLN A 188 2.10 -9.29 -22.09
C GLN A 188 1.56 -9.39 -20.66
N GLU A 189 2.22 -10.16 -19.80
CA GLU A 189 1.86 -10.25 -18.39
C GLU A 189 2.07 -8.92 -17.65
N ALA A 190 3.17 -8.21 -17.95
CA ALA A 190 3.40 -6.88 -17.39
C ALA A 190 2.27 -5.89 -17.72
N ASN A 191 1.73 -5.92 -18.95
CA ASN A 191 0.58 -5.08 -19.32
C ASN A 191 -0.68 -5.45 -18.55
N LYS A 192 -0.97 -6.75 -18.40
CA LYS A 192 -2.14 -7.22 -17.62
C LYS A 192 -2.06 -6.78 -16.16
N ILE A 193 -0.88 -6.91 -15.55
CA ILE A 193 -0.63 -6.48 -14.17
C ILE A 193 -0.83 -4.96 -14.05
N TYR A 194 -0.36 -4.19 -15.03
CA TYR A 194 -0.57 -2.74 -15.05
C TYR A 194 -2.05 -2.36 -15.16
N ASP A 195 -2.80 -3.01 -16.06
CA ASP A 195 -4.26 -2.80 -16.19
C ASP A 195 -5.00 -3.13 -14.89
N ALA A 196 -4.59 -4.21 -14.19
CA ALA A 196 -5.13 -4.59 -12.89
C ALA A 196 -4.81 -3.54 -11.80
N TYR A 197 -3.56 -3.06 -11.76
CA TYR A 197 -3.14 -2.00 -10.85
C TYR A 197 -3.96 -0.72 -11.02
N GLU A 198 -4.14 -0.23 -12.25
CA GLU A 198 -4.90 1.00 -12.52
C GLU A 198 -6.36 0.89 -12.06
N ARG A 199 -6.97 -0.30 -12.22
CA ARG A 199 -8.33 -0.57 -11.75
C ARG A 199 -8.42 -0.56 -10.23
N ILE A 200 -7.48 -1.18 -9.54
CA ILE A 200 -7.40 -1.16 -8.08
C ILE A 200 -7.17 0.26 -7.57
N PHE A 201 -6.26 1.02 -8.19
CA PHE A 201 -6.01 2.41 -7.84
C PHE A 201 -7.28 3.25 -7.93
N SER A 202 -8.00 3.12 -9.04
CA SER A 202 -9.25 3.84 -9.28
C SER A 202 -10.35 3.46 -8.28
N LEU A 203 -10.29 2.27 -7.68
CA LEU A 203 -11.30 1.80 -6.72
C LEU A 203 -10.97 2.19 -5.28
N ILE A 204 -9.68 2.20 -4.92
CA ILE A 204 -9.23 2.41 -3.54
C ILE A 204 -8.84 3.88 -3.27
N VAL A 205 -8.51 4.65 -4.30
CA VAL A 205 -7.97 6.02 -4.15
C VAL A 205 -8.63 7.03 -5.10
N GLY A 206 -9.19 6.57 -6.23
CA GLY A 206 -9.86 7.40 -7.25
C GLY A 206 -11.32 7.70 -6.98
#